data_AF-F9PSQ3-F1
#
_entry.id   AF-F9PSQ3-F1
#
_cell.length_a   1.000
_cell.length_b   1.000
_cell.length_c   1.000
_cell.angle_alpha   90.00
_cell.angle_beta   90.00
_cell.angle_gamma   90.00
#
_symmetry.space_group_name_H-M   'P 1'
#
loop_
_entity.id
_entity.type
_entity.pdbx_description
1 polymer ?
#
loop_
_entity_poly.entity_id
_entity_poly.type
_entity_poly.pdbx_seq_one_letter_code
_entity_poly.pdbx_strand_id
1 'polypeptide(L)'
;MFLLKDIFANEKDFIDKEVEVAGWIKNSRFNNNIGFIELNDGTTFKSIQIVVESKLDNFQAISKLLLPSAIIVKGKLVKSPGGKQNFEINASEIVVEGESTDKYPLQKKRHTFEFLRTIQHLRPRANTFNAVFRVRSILSYALHKFFLKEDLSMHIHQSLQQVMQKVQEKCLELQI
;
A
#
# COMPACT_ATOMS: atom_id res chain seq x y z
N MET A 1 -0.42 -16.60 4.65
CA MET A 1 -0.40 -15.12 4.53
C MET A 1 -1.77 -14.54 4.16
N PHE A 2 -2.27 -13.59 4.95
CA PHE A 2 -3.50 -12.83 4.74
C PHE A 2 -3.21 -11.42 4.22
N LEU A 3 -4.14 -10.84 3.45
CA LEU A 3 -4.07 -9.45 3.03
C LEU A 3 -4.69 -8.54 4.08
N LEU A 4 -4.15 -7.33 4.25
CA LEU A 4 -4.72 -6.36 5.20
C LEU A 4 -6.14 -5.99 4.82
N LYS A 5 -6.47 -5.93 3.52
CA LYS A 5 -7.83 -5.68 3.04
C LYS A 5 -8.85 -6.65 3.61
N ASP A 6 -8.52 -7.93 3.68
CA ASP A 6 -9.46 -8.96 4.12
C ASP A 6 -9.64 -8.91 5.64
N ILE A 7 -8.56 -8.60 6.37
CA ILE A 7 -8.60 -8.39 7.83
C ILE A 7 -9.46 -7.17 8.17
N PHE A 8 -9.30 -6.04 7.45
CA PHE A 8 -10.13 -4.85 7.66
C PHE A 8 -11.58 -5.05 7.23
N ALA A 9 -11.87 -5.94 6.27
CA ALA A 9 -13.24 -6.20 5.84
C ALA A 9 -13.99 -7.13 6.80
N ASN A 10 -13.31 -8.14 7.34
CA ASN A 10 -13.91 -9.22 8.15
C ASN A 10 -13.31 -9.25 9.57
N GLU A 11 -13.21 -8.08 10.21
CA GLU A 11 -12.51 -7.89 11.49
C GLU A 11 -12.89 -8.94 12.55
N LYS A 12 -14.18 -9.23 12.69
CA LYS A 12 -14.72 -10.17 13.69
C LYS A 12 -14.22 -11.60 13.53
N ASP A 13 -13.91 -12.02 12.32
CA ASP A 13 -13.52 -13.39 12.03
C ASP A 13 -12.05 -13.64 12.37
N PHE A 14 -11.25 -12.58 12.50
CA PHE A 14 -9.81 -12.65 12.76
C PHE A 14 -9.41 -12.26 14.18
N ILE A 15 -10.30 -11.61 14.95
CA ILE A 15 -10.03 -11.27 16.35
C ILE A 15 -9.68 -12.55 17.13
N ASP A 16 -8.64 -12.45 17.94
CA ASP A 16 -8.07 -13.51 18.76
C ASP A 16 -7.49 -14.70 17.98
N LYS A 17 -7.30 -14.58 16.67
CA LYS A 17 -6.63 -15.60 15.86
C LYS A 17 -5.21 -15.19 15.51
N GLU A 18 -4.39 -16.21 15.26
CA GLU A 18 -3.09 -16.01 14.64
C GLU A 18 -3.25 -15.65 13.16
N VAL A 19 -2.54 -14.62 12.75
CA VAL A 19 -2.50 -14.11 11.39
C VAL A 19 -1.05 -13.93 10.97
N GLU A 20 -0.80 -14.20 9.69
CA GLU A 20 0.48 -13.93 9.04
C GLU A 20 0.26 -12.88 7.97
N VAL A 21 0.95 -11.74 8.08
CA VAL A 21 0.84 -10.61 7.15
C VAL A 21 2.23 -10.21 6.66
N ALA A 22 2.31 -9.69 5.44
CA ALA A 22 3.55 -9.16 4.90
C ALA A 22 3.34 -7.77 4.31
N GLY A 23 4.38 -6.95 4.35
CA GLY A 23 4.33 -5.63 3.75
C GLY A 23 5.58 -4.80 4.04
N TRP A 24 5.44 -3.50 3.82
CA TRP A 24 6.51 -2.53 4.05
C TRP A 24 6.23 -1.70 5.29
N ILE A 25 7.28 -1.47 6.08
CA ILE A 25 7.21 -0.61 7.25
C ILE A 25 7.05 0.85 6.78
N LYS A 26 5.93 1.48 7.12
CA LYS A 26 5.72 2.92 6.90
C LYS A 26 6.29 3.78 8.00
N ASN A 27 6.26 3.27 9.22
CA ASN A 27 6.72 3.96 10.41
C ASN A 27 7.10 2.94 11.47
N SER A 28 8.12 3.25 12.26
CA SER A 28 8.52 2.44 13.41
C SER A 28 8.83 3.35 14.59
N ARG A 29 8.44 2.91 15.78
CA ARG A 29 8.76 3.58 17.05
C ARG A 29 9.14 2.50 18.05
N PHE A 30 10.33 2.57 18.60
CA PHE A 30 10.84 1.61 19.56
C PHE A 30 11.23 2.30 20.86
N ASN A 31 10.80 1.71 21.96
CA ASN A 31 11.28 1.97 23.31
C ASN A 31 12.02 0.71 23.81
N ASN A 32 12.67 0.79 24.98
CA ASN A 32 13.50 -0.30 25.50
C ASN A 32 12.75 -1.66 25.65
N ASN A 33 11.44 -1.64 25.92
CA ASN A 33 10.66 -2.85 26.18
C ASN A 33 9.60 -3.18 25.10
N ILE A 34 9.23 -2.20 24.27
CA ILE A 34 8.11 -2.34 23.33
C ILE A 34 8.36 -1.51 22.07
N GLY A 35 7.98 -2.08 20.93
CA GLY A 35 8.03 -1.46 19.62
C GLY A 35 6.66 -1.42 18.96
N PHE A 36 6.42 -0.38 18.18
CA PHE A 36 5.23 -0.20 17.38
C PHE A 36 5.65 0.01 15.92
N ILE A 37 5.18 -0.87 15.04
CA ILE A 37 5.44 -0.82 13.60
C ILE A 37 4.11 -0.57 12.88
N GLU A 38 4.07 0.45 12.02
CA GLU A 38 2.97 0.64 11.07
C GLU A 38 3.31 -0.11 9.78
N LEU A 39 2.61 -1.21 9.51
CA LEU A 39 2.78 -2.04 8.32
C LEU A 39 1.72 -1.72 7.28
N ASN A 40 2.13 -1.64 6.01
CA ASN A 40 1.21 -1.53 4.88
C ASN A 40 1.63 -2.46 3.73
N ASP A 41 0.69 -3.23 3.22
CA ASP A 41 0.86 -4.20 2.12
C ASP A 41 0.46 -3.63 0.75
N GLY A 42 -0.07 -2.41 0.70
CA GLY A 42 -0.59 -1.77 -0.50
C GLY A 42 -2.00 -2.22 -0.91
N THR A 43 -2.64 -3.18 -0.23
CA THR A 43 -4.01 -3.60 -0.55
C THR A 43 -5.05 -2.63 0.01
N THR A 44 -4.71 -1.90 1.08
CA THR A 44 -5.53 -0.81 1.64
C THR A 44 -4.72 0.45 1.91
N PHE A 45 -5.42 1.56 2.08
CA PHE A 45 -4.82 2.80 2.54
C PHE A 45 -4.45 2.77 4.02
N LYS A 46 -5.21 2.02 4.82
CA LYS A 46 -4.99 1.91 6.26
C LYS A 46 -3.76 1.05 6.49
N SER A 47 -2.91 1.47 7.41
CA SER A 47 -1.83 0.62 7.92
C SER A 47 -2.36 -0.15 9.13
N ILE A 48 -1.81 -1.33 9.37
CA ILE A 48 -2.03 -2.06 10.61
C ILE A 48 -0.90 -1.77 11.58
N GLN A 49 -1.22 -1.64 12.86
CA GLN A 49 -0.19 -1.54 13.89
C GLN A 49 0.23 -2.93 14.35
N ILE A 50 1.54 -3.13 14.45
CA ILE A 50 2.16 -4.34 14.96
C ILE A 50 2.89 -3.95 16.25
N VAL A 51 2.57 -4.66 17.32
CA VAL A 51 3.19 -4.55 18.63
C VAL A 51 4.28 -5.59 18.72
N VAL A 52 5.49 -5.15 19.04
CA VAL A 52 6.69 -5.97 19.15
C VAL A 52 7.18 -5.88 20.60
N GLU A 53 7.17 -7.00 21.33
CA GLU A 53 7.72 -7.06 22.69
C GLU A 53 9.22 -7.38 22.67
N SER A 54 9.96 -6.91 23.68
CA SER A 54 11.39 -7.20 23.85
C SER A 54 11.73 -8.68 24.07
N LYS A 55 10.72 -9.52 24.27
CA LYS A 55 10.87 -10.98 24.38
C LYS A 55 11.21 -11.66 23.05
N LEU A 56 11.03 -10.97 21.92
CA LEU A 56 11.40 -11.50 20.61
C LEU A 56 12.92 -11.50 20.44
N ASP A 57 13.48 -12.62 20.04
CA ASP A 57 14.94 -12.81 19.88
C ASP A 57 15.58 -11.77 18.95
N ASN A 58 14.84 -11.33 17.93
CA ASN A 58 15.30 -10.36 16.94
C ASN A 58 14.84 -8.91 17.21
N PHE A 59 14.35 -8.59 18.42
CA PHE A 59 13.89 -7.24 18.77
C PHE A 59 14.93 -6.15 18.47
N GLN A 60 16.20 -6.39 18.82
CA GLN A 60 17.28 -5.42 18.56
C GLN A 60 17.61 -5.24 17.07
N ALA A 61 17.42 -6.29 16.26
CA ALA A 61 17.62 -6.20 14.82
C ALA A 61 16.49 -5.38 14.18
N ILE A 62 15.25 -5.68 14.57
CA ILE A 62 14.05 -5.00 14.06
C ILE A 62 14.07 -3.51 14.42
N SER A 63 14.52 -3.15 15.64
CA SER A 63 14.57 -1.76 16.09
C SER A 63 15.54 -0.88 15.28
N LYS A 64 16.49 -1.49 14.57
CA LYS A 64 17.48 -0.81 13.72
C LYS A 64 17.08 -0.76 12.25
N LEU A 65 15.96 -1.36 11.86
CA LEU A 65 15.55 -1.41 10.45
C LEU A 65 15.27 -0.02 9.89
N LEU A 66 15.83 0.22 8.70
CA LEU A 66 15.59 1.43 7.94
C LEU A 66 14.21 1.40 7.29
N LEU A 67 13.63 2.58 7.07
CA LEU A 67 12.34 2.69 6.41
C LEU A 67 12.52 2.86 4.89
N PRO A 68 11.69 2.22 4.05
CA PRO A 68 10.74 1.16 4.35
C PRO A 68 11.35 -0.24 4.11
N SER A 69 11.64 -0.99 5.18
CA SER A 69 12.01 -2.41 5.07
C SER A 69 10.78 -3.29 4.85
N ALA A 70 10.97 -4.42 4.16
CA ALA A 70 9.95 -5.44 3.94
C ALA A 70 10.04 -6.51 5.03
N ILE A 71 8.91 -6.80 5.67
CA ILE A 71 8.83 -7.78 6.75
C ILE A 71 7.60 -8.68 6.58
N ILE A 72 7.73 -9.92 7.06
CA ILE A 72 6.64 -10.85 7.31
C ILE A 72 6.45 -10.92 8.81
N VAL A 73 5.22 -10.82 9.27
CA VAL A 73 4.87 -10.86 10.69
C VAL A 73 3.82 -11.93 10.91
N LYS A 74 4.12 -12.86 11.81
CA LYS A 74 3.12 -13.74 12.42
C LYS A 74 2.81 -13.23 13.82
N GLY A 75 1.54 -13.25 14.17
CA GLY A 75 1.10 -12.77 15.47
C GLY A 75 -0.40 -12.90 15.68
N LYS A 76 -0.85 -12.58 16.88
CA LYS A 76 -2.26 -12.63 17.25
C LYS A 76 -2.92 -11.28 17.01
N LEU A 77 -4.06 -11.26 16.30
CA LEU A 77 -4.86 -10.04 16.13
C LEU A 77 -5.66 -9.77 17.41
N VAL A 78 -5.44 -8.62 18.05
CA VAL A 78 -6.11 -8.22 19.29
C VAL A 78 -6.76 -6.85 19.13
N LYS A 79 -7.79 -6.57 19.93
CA LYS A 79 -8.37 -5.22 19.98
C LYS A 79 -7.37 -4.26 20.60
N SER A 80 -7.16 -3.12 19.95
CA SER A 80 -6.18 -2.15 20.46
C SER A 80 -6.76 -1.42 21.67
N PRO A 81 -6.02 -1.31 22.79
CA PRO A 81 -6.46 -0.59 23.97
C PRO A 81 -6.40 0.95 23.78
N GLY A 82 -5.67 1.43 22.77
CA GLY A 82 -5.33 2.84 22.59
C GLY A 82 -6.37 3.71 21.88
N GLY A 83 -7.52 3.16 21.46
CA GLY A 83 -8.67 3.88 20.89
C GLY A 83 -8.46 4.55 19.51
N LYS A 84 -7.21 4.82 19.10
CA LYS A 84 -6.90 5.41 17.77
C LYS A 84 -7.03 4.44 16.62
N GLN A 85 -6.99 3.14 16.90
CA GLN A 85 -7.17 2.05 15.95
C GLN A 85 -8.00 0.95 16.59
N ASN A 86 -8.75 0.22 15.77
CA ASN A 86 -9.69 -0.80 16.28
C ASN A 86 -8.97 -2.06 16.76
N PHE A 87 -7.84 -2.40 16.13
CA PHE A 87 -7.09 -3.61 16.37
C PHE A 87 -5.61 -3.44 16.02
N GLU A 88 -4.80 -4.33 16.57
CA GLU A 88 -3.35 -4.41 16.38
C GLU A 88 -2.92 -5.88 16.39
N ILE A 89 -1.75 -6.16 15.83
CA ILE A 89 -1.16 -7.51 15.83
C ILE A 89 -0.07 -7.55 16.88
N ASN A 90 -0.20 -8.43 17.88
CA ASN A 90 0.90 -8.76 18.78
C ASN A 90 1.79 -9.79 18.09
N ALA A 91 3.00 -9.37 17.70
CA ALA A 91 3.91 -10.21 16.94
C ALA A 91 4.46 -11.35 17.81
N SER A 92 4.34 -12.58 17.31
CA SER A 92 5.01 -13.76 17.85
C SER A 92 6.27 -14.10 17.07
N GLU A 93 6.33 -13.74 15.78
CA GLU A 93 7.49 -13.95 14.92
C GLU A 93 7.55 -12.83 13.87
N ILE A 94 8.74 -12.30 13.60
CA ILE A 94 8.97 -11.32 12.54
C ILE A 94 10.16 -11.79 11.72
N VAL A 95 9.97 -11.90 10.41
CA VAL A 95 11.03 -12.23 9.44
C VAL A 95 11.27 -11.01 8.56
N VAL A 96 12.54 -10.64 8.41
CA VAL A 96 12.94 -9.54 7.53
C VAL A 96 13.24 -10.11 6.15
N GLU A 97 12.39 -9.78 5.18
CA GLU A 97 12.53 -10.24 3.77
C GLU A 97 13.46 -9.34 2.96
N GLY A 98 13.48 -8.05 3.29
CA GLY A 98 14.31 -7.09 2.57
C GLY A 98 14.55 -5.83 3.37
N GLU A 99 15.83 -5.56 3.64
CA GLU A 99 16.24 -4.33 4.31
C GLU A 99 16.21 -3.14 3.35
N SER A 100 15.78 -1.99 3.85
CA SER A 100 15.91 -0.73 3.13
C SER A 100 17.34 -0.19 3.21
N THR A 101 17.72 0.65 2.27
CA THR A 101 19.01 1.35 2.27
C THR A 101 18.82 2.82 2.66
N ASP A 102 19.86 3.44 3.24
CA ASP A 102 19.86 4.88 3.60
C ASP A 102 19.58 5.82 2.42
N LYS A 103 19.79 5.35 1.19
CA LYS A 103 19.59 6.11 -0.05
C LYS A 103 18.13 6.16 -0.52
N TYR A 104 17.17 5.70 0.30
CA TYR A 104 15.77 5.70 -0.10
C TYR A 104 15.23 7.14 -0.31
N PRO A 105 14.85 7.53 -1.54
CA PRO A 105 14.56 8.93 -1.87
C PRO A 105 13.21 9.40 -1.32
N LEU A 106 12.26 8.47 -1.11
CA LEU A 106 10.90 8.78 -0.69
C LEU A 106 10.81 8.85 0.85
N GLN A 107 11.42 9.90 1.41
CA GLN A 107 11.35 10.18 2.85
C GLN A 107 9.91 10.50 3.31
N LYS A 108 9.64 10.37 4.62
CA LYS A 108 8.34 10.70 5.25
C LYS A 108 8.11 12.21 5.38
N LYS A 109 8.22 12.92 4.26
CA LYS A 109 7.91 14.34 4.10
C LYS A 109 7.02 14.52 2.89
N ARG A 110 6.34 15.67 2.82
CA ARG A 110 5.61 16.03 1.61
C ARG A 110 6.61 16.29 0.49
N HIS A 111 6.43 15.60 -0.63
CA HIS A 111 7.21 15.82 -1.85
C HIS A 111 6.39 16.58 -2.86
N THR A 112 7.06 17.34 -3.72
CA THR A 112 6.44 17.99 -4.87
C THR A 112 6.11 16.97 -5.96
N PHE A 113 5.18 17.29 -6.85
CA PHE A 113 4.83 16.40 -7.95
C PHE A 113 5.97 16.26 -8.95
N GLU A 114 6.77 17.31 -9.13
CA GLU A 114 7.96 17.37 -9.98
C GLU A 114 9.00 16.34 -9.50
N PHE A 115 9.29 16.31 -8.20
CA PHE A 115 10.17 15.29 -7.62
C PHE A 115 9.58 13.88 -7.78
N LEU A 116 8.28 13.69 -7.52
CA LEU A 116 7.65 12.38 -7.69
C LEU A 116 7.68 11.89 -9.15
N ARG A 117 7.76 12.78 -10.14
CA ARG A 117 7.95 12.43 -11.55
C ARG A 117 9.38 11.97 -11.87
N THR A 118 10.40 12.32 -11.09
CA THR A 118 11.77 11.81 -11.29
C THR A 118 11.93 10.38 -10.76
N ILE A 119 11.20 10.03 -9.69
CA ILE A 119 11.20 8.69 -9.08
C ILE A 119 9.94 7.87 -9.41
N GLN A 120 9.64 7.73 -10.71
CA GLN A 120 8.40 7.10 -11.19
C GLN A 120 8.16 5.69 -10.66
N HIS A 121 9.23 4.91 -10.46
CA HIS A 121 9.18 3.54 -9.95
C HIS A 121 8.76 3.46 -8.48
N LEU A 122 9.07 4.46 -7.65
CA LEU A 122 8.67 4.53 -6.24
C LEU A 122 7.41 5.35 -5.99
N ARG A 123 7.01 6.18 -6.96
CA ARG A 123 5.84 7.05 -6.89
C ARG A 123 4.54 6.36 -6.45
N PRO A 124 4.20 5.11 -6.86
CA PRO A 124 3.00 4.43 -6.38
C PRO A 124 2.93 4.21 -4.86
N ARG A 125 4.08 4.25 -4.17
CA ARG A 125 4.16 4.13 -2.70
C ARG A 125 3.80 5.45 -1.98
N ALA A 126 3.81 6.58 -2.69
CA ALA A 126 3.36 7.86 -2.14
C ALA A 126 1.82 7.88 -2.02
N ASN A 127 1.28 8.38 -0.91
CA ASN A 127 -0.15 8.32 -0.60
C ASN A 127 -1.05 8.90 -1.72
N THR A 128 -0.66 10.02 -2.32
CA THR A 128 -1.45 10.67 -3.38
C THR A 128 -1.52 9.82 -4.64
N PHE A 129 -0.39 9.29 -5.12
CA PHE A 129 -0.40 8.46 -6.31
C PHE A 129 -0.98 7.08 -6.06
N ASN A 130 -0.80 6.53 -4.85
CA ASN A 130 -1.49 5.33 -4.42
C ASN A 130 -3.02 5.49 -4.57
N ALA A 131 -3.56 6.66 -4.19
CA ALA A 131 -4.97 6.98 -4.39
C ALA A 131 -5.38 7.05 -5.85
N VAL A 132 -4.63 7.80 -6.66
CA VAL A 132 -4.92 7.98 -8.08
C VAL A 132 -4.91 6.64 -8.81
N PHE A 133 -3.94 5.77 -8.52
CA PHE A 133 -3.86 4.46 -9.17
C PHE A 133 -5.01 3.53 -8.79
N ARG A 134 -5.49 3.57 -7.54
CA ARG A 134 -6.68 2.80 -7.13
C ARG A 134 -7.94 3.29 -7.82
N VAL A 135 -8.16 4.62 -7.84
CA VAL A 135 -9.31 5.22 -8.52
C VAL A 135 -9.28 4.88 -10.00
N ARG A 136 -8.11 5.01 -10.65
CA ARG A 136 -7.92 4.60 -12.05
C ARG A 136 -8.28 3.13 -12.26
N SER A 137 -7.81 2.23 -11.40
CA SER A 137 -8.09 0.80 -11.52
C SER A 137 -9.59 0.49 -11.43
N ILE A 138 -10.30 1.13 -10.49
CA ILE A 138 -11.75 0.93 -10.29
C ILE A 138 -12.52 1.51 -11.48
N LEU A 139 -12.15 2.71 -11.95
CA LEU A 139 -12.79 3.35 -13.10
C LEU A 139 -12.64 2.52 -14.38
N SER A 140 -11.42 2.03 -14.66
CA SER A 140 -11.18 1.15 -15.81
C SER A 140 -12.06 -0.10 -15.74
N TYR A 141 -12.12 -0.76 -14.57
CA TYR A 141 -12.98 -1.92 -14.37
C TYR A 141 -14.47 -1.59 -14.56
N ALA A 142 -14.94 -0.47 -14.00
CA ALA A 142 -16.34 -0.04 -14.11
C ALA A 142 -16.73 0.26 -15.56
N LEU A 143 -15.85 0.89 -16.36
CA LEU A 143 -16.09 1.13 -17.78
C LEU A 143 -16.25 -0.16 -18.56
N HIS A 144 -15.34 -1.12 -18.38
CA HIS A 144 -15.47 -2.43 -19.04
C HIS A 144 -16.76 -3.14 -18.64
N LYS A 145 -17.12 -3.11 -17.35
CA LYS A 145 -18.36 -3.71 -16.85
C LYS A 145 -19.60 -3.04 -17.42
N PHE A 146 -19.58 -1.71 -17.58
CA PHE A 146 -20.68 -0.97 -18.18
C PHE A 146 -20.90 -1.38 -19.64
N PHE A 147 -19.85 -1.38 -20.48
CA PHE A 147 -19.99 -1.76 -21.88
C PHE A 147 -20.43 -3.21 -22.07
N LEU A 148 -19.92 -4.14 -21.25
CA LEU A 148 -20.38 -5.53 -21.25
C LEU A 148 -21.87 -5.67 -20.92
N LYS A 149 -22.40 -4.81 -20.04
CA LYS A 149 -23.82 -4.80 -19.66
C LYS A 149 -24.72 -4.27 -20.78
N GLU A 150 -24.22 -3.34 -21.59
CA GLU A 150 -24.93 -2.75 -22.73
C GLU A 150 -24.74 -3.56 -24.03
N ASP A 151 -24.43 -4.86 -23.92
CA ASP A 151 -24.15 -5.80 -25.03
C ASP A 151 -22.99 -5.38 -25.98
N LEU A 152 -22.18 -4.41 -25.58
CA LEU A 152 -20.96 -3.99 -26.27
C LEU A 152 -19.79 -4.86 -25.79
N SER A 153 -19.78 -6.13 -26.23
CA SER A 153 -18.84 -7.16 -25.80
C SER A 153 -17.42 -7.02 -26.40
N MET A 154 -17.30 -6.35 -27.55
CA MET A 154 -16.03 -6.21 -28.25
C MET A 154 -15.32 -4.90 -27.87
N HIS A 155 -14.22 -5.03 -27.13
CA HIS A 155 -13.36 -3.89 -26.83
C HIS A 155 -12.34 -3.63 -27.95
N ILE A 156 -12.64 -2.65 -28.81
CA ILE A 156 -11.81 -2.30 -29.95
C ILE A 156 -10.74 -1.29 -29.53
N HIS A 157 -9.47 -1.68 -29.60
CA HIS A 157 -8.37 -0.73 -29.52
C HIS A 157 -8.13 -0.13 -30.91
N GLN A 158 -8.53 1.12 -31.10
CA GLN A 158 -8.18 1.85 -32.32
C GLN A 158 -6.67 2.08 -32.40
N SER A 159 -6.13 2.10 -33.62
CA SER A 159 -4.70 2.36 -33.80
C SER A 159 -4.37 3.77 -33.28
N LEU A 160 -3.30 3.87 -32.49
CA LEU A 160 -2.88 5.13 -31.90
C LEU A 160 -2.58 6.19 -32.98
N GLN A 161 -2.06 5.78 -34.14
CA GLN A 161 -1.81 6.68 -35.28
C GLN A 161 -3.11 7.34 -35.78
N GLN A 162 -4.18 6.57 -35.98
CA GLN A 162 -5.46 7.12 -36.45
C GLN A 162 -6.11 8.05 -35.42
N VAL A 163 -5.99 7.74 -34.13
CA VAL A 163 -6.49 8.61 -33.06
C VAL A 163 -5.70 9.91 -33.02
N MET A 164 -4.37 9.84 -33.11
CA MET A 164 -3.50 11.02 -33.13
C MET A 164 -3.80 11.95 -34.31
N GLN A 165 -4.04 11.38 -35.49
CA GLN A 165 -4.38 12.14 -36.70
C GLN A 165 -5.71 12.89 -36.52
N LYS A 166 -6.76 12.22 -36.00
CA LYS A 166 -8.05 12.87 -35.69
C LYS A 166 -7.95 13.94 -34.62
N VAL A 167 -7.11 13.74 -33.61
CA VAL A 167 -6.87 14.76 -32.57
C VAL A 167 -6.16 15.97 -33.17
N GLN A 168 -5.15 15.78 -34.02
CA GLN A 168 -4.48 16.88 -34.72
C GLN A 168 -5.43 17.68 -35.61
N GLU A 169 -6.28 17.01 -36.39
CA GLU A 169 -7.31 17.65 -37.22
C GLU A 169 -8.26 18.50 -36.35
N LYS A 170 -8.70 17.97 -35.21
CA LYS A 170 -9.62 18.67 -34.30
C LYS A 170 -8.98 19.81 -33.53
N CYS A 171 -7.69 19.72 -33.18
CA CYS A 171 -6.93 20.85 -32.64
C CYS A 171 -6.80 21.98 -33.67
N LEU A 172 -6.55 21.63 -34.94
CA LEU A 172 -6.52 22.59 -36.06
C LEU A 172 -7.86 23.32 -36.22
N GLU A 173 -8.98 22.60 -36.13
CA GLU A 173 -10.33 23.17 -36.21
C GLU A 173 -10.67 24.12 -35.04
N LEU A 174 -10.12 23.84 -33.86
CA LEU A 174 -10.40 24.61 -32.63
C LEU A 174 -9.44 25.79 -32.40
N GLN A 175 -8.44 26.01 -33.28
CA GLN A 175 -7.37 27.01 -33.11
C GLN A 175 -6.70 26.96 -31.73
N ILE A 176 -6.46 25.74 -31.21
CA ILE A 176 -5.62 25.50 -30.02
C ILE A 176 -4.31 24.85 -30.46
#